data_AF-A0A1I7SK82-F1
#
_entry.id   AF-A0A1I7SK82-F1
#
_cell.length_a   1.000
_cell.length_b   1.000
_cell.length_c   1.000
_cell.angle_alpha   90.00
_cell.angle_beta   90.00
_cell.angle_gamma   90.00
#
_symmetry.space_group_name_H-M   'P 1'
#
loop_
_entity.id
_entity.type
_entity.pdbx_description
1 polymer ?
#
loop_
_entity_poly.entity_id
_entity_poly.type
_entity_poly.pdbx_seq_one_letter_code
_entity_poly.pdbx_strand_id
1 'polypeptide(L)'
;SLVLCDNPPGFRTLQELKKRFPKIDATYRPVVQLPLPREPMNFSGCDERVSKTVDLLRDIRKGNIVFVGHDSSIASVIWNLAHKDVYPGQATITVFKEVGGKVEMIEQCSTKHLKATNKTRFTG
;
A
#
# COMPACT_ATOMS: atom_id res chain seq x y z
N SER A 1 -7.88 -11.55 -12.40
CA SER A 1 -7.27 -10.34 -12.98
C SER A 1 -7.41 -9.22 -11.96
N LEU A 2 -6.30 -8.68 -11.43
CA LEU A 2 -6.30 -7.54 -10.48
C LEU A 2 -6.62 -6.20 -11.14
N VAL A 3 -6.80 -6.20 -12.47
CA VAL A 3 -7.23 -5.03 -13.26
C VAL A 3 -8.75 -4.81 -13.20
N LEU A 4 -9.49 -5.68 -12.50
CA LEU A 4 -10.93 -5.57 -12.31
C LEU A 4 -11.25 -4.68 -11.09
N CYS A 5 -10.74 -3.45 -11.08
CA CYS A 5 -11.41 -2.44 -10.29
C CYS A 5 -12.71 -2.11 -11.03
N ASP A 6 -13.85 -2.17 -10.33
CA ASP A 6 -15.13 -1.71 -10.87
C ASP A 6 -14.95 -0.31 -11.49
N ASN A 7 -15.68 0.01 -12.56
CA ASN A 7 -15.67 1.34 -13.15
C ASN A 7 -17.01 2.03 -12.87
N PRO A 8 -17.07 3.04 -11.96
CA PRO A 8 -15.97 3.61 -11.21
C PRO A 8 -15.54 2.74 -10.01
N PRO A 9 -14.28 2.86 -9.54
CA PRO A 9 -13.81 2.12 -8.38
C PRO A 9 -14.63 2.53 -7.16
N GLY A 10 -15.39 1.57 -6.63
CA GLY A 10 -16.22 1.76 -5.44
C GLY A 10 -15.44 1.47 -4.15
N PHE A 11 -15.72 2.24 -3.10
CA PHE A 11 -15.29 1.91 -1.74
C PHE A 11 -16.51 1.51 -0.92
N ARG A 12 -16.35 0.52 -0.04
CA ARG A 12 -17.37 0.23 0.97
C ARG A 12 -17.53 1.44 1.88
N THR A 13 -18.78 1.76 2.22
CA THR A 13 -19.10 2.78 3.21
C THR A 13 -18.54 2.40 4.59
N LEU A 14 -18.36 3.39 5.46
CA LEU A 14 -17.93 3.14 6.84
C LEU A 14 -18.91 2.21 7.59
N GLN A 15 -20.21 2.29 7.30
CA GLN A 15 -21.22 1.41 7.90
C GLN A 15 -21.02 -0.05 7.47
N GLU A 16 -20.78 -0.30 6.19
CA GLU A 16 -20.51 -1.65 5.66
C GLU A 16 -19.19 -2.21 6.19
N LEU A 17 -18.16 -1.38 6.32
CA LEU A 17 -16.89 -1.77 6.91
C LEU A 17 -17.05 -2.13 8.40
N LYS A 18 -17.75 -1.30 9.19
CA LYS A 18 -18.01 -1.57 10.61
C LYS A 18 -18.77 -2.87 10.84
N LYS A 19 -19.78 -3.15 10.00
CA LYS A 19 -20.57 -4.39 10.08
C LYS A 19 -19.68 -5.63 9.92
N ARG A 20 -18.69 -5.57 9.02
CA ARG A 20 -17.78 -6.69 8.75
C ARG A 20 -16.58 -6.74 9.69
N PHE A 21 -16.10 -5.57 10.12
CA PHE A 21 -14.88 -5.40 10.91
C PHE A 21 -15.17 -4.45 12.10
N PRO A 22 -15.71 -4.96 13.22
CA PRO A 22 -16.21 -4.11 14.30
C PRO A 22 -15.13 -3.33 15.05
N LYS A 23 -13.85 -3.70 14.88
CA LYS A 23 -12.69 -3.08 15.56
C LYS A 23 -11.97 -2.01 14.73
N ILE A 24 -12.51 -1.61 13.57
CA ILE A 24 -11.87 -0.57 12.76
C ILE A 24 -11.95 0.80 13.43
N ASP A 25 -10.93 1.62 13.19
CA ASP A 25 -10.95 3.03 13.56
C ASP A 25 -11.92 3.80 12.66
N ALA A 26 -13.04 4.24 13.23
CA ALA A 26 -14.06 5.02 12.55
C ALA A 26 -13.73 6.53 12.46
N THR A 27 -12.69 6.97 13.17
CA THR A 27 -12.25 8.36 13.22
C THR A 27 -11.25 8.69 12.13
N TYR A 28 -10.62 7.67 11.52
CA TYR A 28 -9.74 7.85 10.37
C TYR A 28 -10.44 8.61 9.24
N ARG A 29 -9.71 9.54 8.64
CA ARG A 29 -10.11 10.29 7.45
C ARG A 29 -9.04 10.08 6.38
N PRO A 30 -9.40 9.65 5.16
CA PRO A 30 -8.44 9.54 4.06
C PRO A 30 -7.72 10.87 3.81
N VAL A 31 -6.41 10.81 3.55
CA VAL A 31 -5.61 12.00 3.20
C VAL A 31 -5.78 12.42 1.73
N VAL A 32 -6.31 11.50 0.90
CA VAL A 32 -6.65 11.77 -0.50
C VAL A 32 -8.08 12.31 -0.58
N GLN A 33 -8.29 13.30 -1.45
CA GLN A 33 -9.61 13.88 -1.70
C GLN A 33 -10.39 13.05 -2.71
N LEU A 34 -11.70 13.02 -2.55
CA LEU A 34 -12.64 12.39 -3.48
C LEU A 34 -13.28 13.45 -4.40
N PRO A 35 -13.65 13.11 -5.65
CA PRO A 35 -13.43 11.82 -6.30
C PRO A 35 -11.95 11.58 -6.64
N LEU A 36 -11.51 10.32 -6.63
CA LEU A 36 -10.15 10.02 -7.09
C LEU A 36 -10.03 10.31 -8.59
N PRO A 37 -8.87 10.84 -9.04
CA PRO A 37 -8.63 11.01 -10.46
C PRO A 37 -8.62 9.65 -11.18
N ARG A 38 -8.95 9.66 -12.48
CA ARG A 38 -8.82 8.47 -13.31
C ARG A 38 -7.34 8.10 -13.43
N GLU A 39 -7.00 6.87 -13.05
CA GLU A 39 -5.64 6.37 -13.20
C GLU A 39 -5.42 5.85 -14.63
N PRO A 40 -4.25 6.11 -15.23
CA PRO A 40 -3.90 5.46 -16.49
C PRO A 40 -3.80 3.95 -16.26
N MET A 41 -4.22 3.18 -17.26
CA MET A 41 -4.34 1.73 -17.18
C MET A 41 -2.98 1.05 -17.43
N ASN A 42 -1.99 1.40 -16.63
CA ASN A 42 -0.62 0.88 -16.68
C ASN A 42 -0.08 0.61 -15.26
N PHE A 43 1.07 -0.05 -15.18
CA PHE A 43 1.64 -0.50 -13.90
C PHE A 43 1.98 0.66 -12.95
N SER A 44 2.40 1.81 -13.50
CA SER A 44 2.78 3.02 -12.77
C SER A 44 1.63 4.02 -12.56
N GLY A 45 0.39 3.65 -12.94
CA GLY A 45 -0.69 4.62 -13.01
C GLY A 45 -1.13 5.18 -11.66
N CYS A 46 -0.81 4.47 -10.58
CA CYS A 46 -1.07 4.91 -9.21
C CYS A 46 0.10 5.66 -8.57
N ASP A 47 1.25 5.79 -9.24
CA ASP A 47 2.50 6.23 -8.60
C ASP A 47 2.44 7.62 -8.00
N GLU A 48 1.86 8.56 -8.73
CA GLU A 48 1.72 9.94 -8.29
C GLU A 48 0.81 10.01 -7.04
N ARG A 49 -0.31 9.29 -7.06
CA ARG A 49 -1.27 9.28 -5.95
C ARG A 49 -0.70 8.59 -4.72
N VAL A 50 -0.03 7.47 -4.90
CA VAL A 50 0.60 6.72 -3.80
C VAL A 50 1.73 7.54 -3.17
N SER A 51 2.60 8.15 -3.99
CA SER A 51 3.69 9.00 -3.49
C SER A 51 3.16 10.15 -2.63
N LYS A 52 2.18 10.91 -3.14
CA LYS A 52 1.50 11.99 -2.39
C LYS A 52 0.88 11.48 -1.09
N THR A 53 0.29 10.29 -1.11
CA THR A 53 -0.33 9.67 0.08
C THR A 53 0.71 9.33 1.14
N VAL A 54 1.86 8.76 0.73
CA VAL A 54 2.96 8.40 1.63
C VAL A 54 3.55 9.66 2.26
N ASP A 55 3.84 10.70 1.47
CA ASP A 55 4.42 11.94 1.97
C ASP A 55 3.50 12.63 2.98
N LEU A 56 2.20 12.80 2.64
CA LEU A 56 1.21 13.37 3.56
C LEU A 56 1.08 12.57 4.85
N LEU A 57 1.11 11.24 4.79
CA LEU A 57 1.01 10.40 5.99
C LEU A 57 2.24 10.51 6.88
N ARG A 58 3.43 10.65 6.29
CA ARG A 58 4.68 10.88 7.04
C ARG A 58 4.67 12.23 7.76
N ASP A 59 4.06 13.25 7.16
CA ASP A 59 3.95 14.58 7.76
C ASP A 59 2.96 14.63 8.93
N ILE A 60 1.82 13.95 8.81
CA ILE A 60 0.72 14.10 9.79
C ILE A 60 0.67 12.99 10.86
N ARG A 61 1.34 11.86 10.64
CA ARG A 61 1.32 10.72 11.58
C ARG A 61 2.70 10.53 12.22
N LYS A 62 2.69 10.33 13.53
CA LYS A 62 3.88 9.97 14.31
C LYS A 62 3.88 8.48 14.61
N GLY A 63 5.06 7.89 14.66
CA GLY A 63 5.26 6.47 14.98
C GLY A 63 5.30 5.56 13.76
N ASN A 64 5.17 4.25 14.01
CA ASN A 64 5.28 3.25 12.95
C ASN A 64 3.99 3.18 12.12
N ILE A 65 4.14 3.25 10.80
CA ILE A 65 3.04 3.13 9.82
C ILE A 65 3.17 1.79 9.11
N VAL A 66 2.05 1.08 8.93
CA VAL A 66 1.97 -0.14 8.13
C VAL A 66 1.06 0.13 6.93
N PHE A 67 1.62 0.03 5.73
CA PHE A 67 0.86 0.07 4.49
C PHE A 67 0.44 -1.34 4.08
N VAL A 68 -0.86 -1.54 3.83
CA VAL A 68 -1.41 -2.79 3.31
C VAL A 68 -2.16 -2.47 2.02
N GLY A 69 -1.79 -3.13 0.93
CA GLY A 69 -2.33 -2.83 -0.39
C GLY A 69 -2.07 -3.95 -1.39
N HIS A 70 -2.38 -3.65 -2.65
CA HIS A 70 -2.11 -4.53 -3.78
C HIS A 70 -0.67 -4.36 -4.27
N ASP A 71 -0.24 -5.29 -5.12
CA ASP A 71 1.10 -5.36 -5.70
C ASP A 71 1.60 -4.04 -6.27
N SER A 72 0.88 -3.43 -7.21
CA SER A 72 1.27 -2.16 -7.84
C SER A 72 1.39 -1.01 -6.83
N SER A 73 0.41 -0.88 -5.93
CA SER A 73 0.44 0.16 -4.90
C SER A 73 1.60 0.00 -3.92
N ILE A 74 1.97 -1.24 -3.54
CA ILE A 74 3.09 -1.49 -2.65
C ILE A 74 4.43 -1.34 -3.38
N ALA A 75 4.53 -1.78 -4.63
CA ALA A 75 5.70 -1.52 -5.48
C ALA A 75 5.98 -0.01 -5.57
N SER A 76 4.93 0.78 -5.75
CA SER A 76 5.01 2.24 -5.78
C SER A 76 5.49 2.86 -4.46
N VAL A 77 5.03 2.35 -3.30
CA VAL A 77 5.57 2.76 -1.99
C VAL A 77 7.07 2.45 -1.89
N ILE A 78 7.50 1.27 -2.32
CA ILE A 78 8.91 0.86 -2.29
C ILE A 78 9.75 1.76 -3.20
N TRP A 79 9.24 2.05 -4.41
CA TRP A 79 9.88 2.97 -5.35
C TRP A 79 10.02 4.37 -4.77
N ASN A 80 8.96 4.91 -4.16
CA ASN A 80 8.97 6.23 -3.54
C ASN A 80 10.00 6.33 -2.40
N LEU A 81 10.10 5.31 -1.54
CA LEU A 81 10.94 5.36 -0.34
C LEU A 81 12.41 4.95 -0.58
N ALA A 82 12.69 4.09 -1.58
CA ALA A 82 14.02 3.53 -1.77
C ALA A 82 14.51 3.48 -3.23
N HIS A 83 13.72 3.97 -4.19
CA HIS A 83 14.04 3.96 -5.62
C HIS A 83 14.45 2.57 -6.14
N LYS A 84 13.80 1.52 -5.62
CA LYS A 84 14.02 0.14 -6.06
C LYS A 84 12.83 -0.36 -6.84
N ASP A 85 13.10 -0.92 -8.01
CA ASP A 85 12.12 -1.63 -8.81
C ASP A 85 11.94 -3.05 -8.27
N VAL A 86 10.85 -3.26 -7.53
CA VAL A 86 10.55 -4.50 -6.83
C VAL A 86 9.08 -4.82 -6.99
N TYR A 87 8.79 -6.06 -7.42
CA TYR A 87 7.43 -6.58 -7.48
C TYR A 87 7.12 -7.42 -6.24
N PRO A 88 6.32 -6.92 -5.28
CA PRO A 88 6.04 -7.64 -4.04
C PRO A 88 5.13 -8.85 -4.29
N GLY A 89 5.49 -9.98 -3.68
CA GLY A 89 4.64 -11.17 -3.66
C GLY A 89 3.50 -11.06 -2.64
N GLN A 90 2.56 -12.01 -2.69
CA GLN A 90 1.45 -12.06 -1.76
C GLN A 90 1.93 -12.18 -0.31
N ALA A 91 1.37 -11.35 0.57
CA ALA A 91 1.71 -11.32 2.00
C ALA A 91 3.22 -11.19 2.26
N THR A 92 3.97 -10.56 1.36
CA THR A 92 5.36 -10.20 1.62
C THR A 92 5.42 -8.94 2.49
N ILE A 93 6.49 -8.81 3.29
CA ILE A 93 6.71 -7.64 4.15
C ILE A 93 8.00 -6.95 3.74
N THR A 94 7.92 -5.65 3.47
CA THR A 94 9.08 -4.77 3.32
C THR A 94 9.10 -3.83 4.51
N VAL A 95 10.27 -3.68 5.15
CA VAL A 95 10.44 -2.85 6.35
C VAL A 95 11.44 -1.74 6.05
N PHE A 96 11.03 -0.52 6.38
CA PHE A 96 11.85 0.67 6.32
C PHE A 96 12.10 1.20 7.73
N LYS A 97 13.27 1.80 7.94
CA LYS A 97 13.67 2.45 9.18
C LYS A 97 14.17 3.84 8.87
N GLU A 98 13.70 4.83 9.63
CA GLU A 98 14.25 6.17 9.56
C GLU A 98 15.51 6.29 10.44
N VAL A 99 16.62 6.69 9.86
CA VAL A 99 17.93 6.87 10.51
C VAL A 99 18.49 8.22 10.08
N GLY A 100 18.57 9.17 11.02
CA GLY A 100 19.13 10.51 10.75
C GLY A 100 18.40 11.27 9.64
N GLY A 101 17.07 11.16 9.56
CA GLY A 101 16.25 11.80 8.51
C GLY A 101 16.29 11.11 7.15
N LYS A 102 17.01 9.98 7.02
CA LYS A 102 17.02 9.14 5.82
C LYS A 102 16.18 7.89 6.05
N VAL A 103 15.48 7.45 5.01
CA VAL A 103 14.73 6.19 5.03
C VAL A 103 15.62 5.09 4.49
N GLU A 104 15.87 4.07 5.31
CA GLU A 104 16.66 2.90 4.97
C GLU A 104 15.77 1.67 4.90
N MET A 105 15.86 0.90 3.82
CA MET A 105 15.15 -0.38 3.71
C MET A 105 15.97 -1.47 4.39
N ILE A 106 15.42 -2.05 5.46
CA ILE A 106 16.11 -3.07 6.28
C ILE A 106 15.62 -4.49 5.99
N GLU A 107 14.46 -4.64 5.36
CA GLU A 107 13.94 -5.92 4.92
C GLU A 107 13.14 -5.73 3.63
N GLN A 108 13.39 -6.58 2.62
CA GLN A 108 12.75 -6.47 1.29
C GLN A 108 11.90 -7.71 1.02
N CYS A 109 10.60 -7.50 0.79
CA CYS A 109 9.63 -8.53 0.36
C CYS A 109 9.78 -9.88 1.08
N SER A 110 9.93 -9.84 2.40
CA SER A 110 10.20 -11.00 3.23
C SER A 110 9.01 -11.94 3.30
N THR A 111 9.31 -13.22 3.18
CA THR A 111 8.38 -14.35 3.36
C THR A 111 8.76 -15.21 4.55
N LYS A 112 9.67 -14.73 5.43
CA LYS A 112 10.20 -15.53 6.55
C LYS A 112 9.11 -15.95 7.54
N HIS A 113 8.07 -15.14 7.68
CA HIS A 113 6.91 -15.41 8.52
C HIS A 113 5.89 -16.37 7.87
N LEU A 114 6.01 -16.64 6.56
CA LEU A 114 5.10 -17.51 5.83
C LEU A 114 5.57 -18.98 5.91
N LYS A 115 4.60 -19.88 6.15
CA LYS A 115 4.79 -21.31 5.92
C LYS A 115 5.12 -21.56 4.44
N ALA A 116 5.88 -22.62 4.16
CA ALA A 116 6.30 -22.97 2.80
C ALA A 116 5.11 -23.06 1.81
N THR A 117 3.97 -23.61 2.26
CA THR A 117 2.74 -23.76 1.47
C THR A 117 2.10 -22.44 1.05
N ASN A 118 2.44 -21.33 1.71
CA ASN A 118 1.84 -20.01 1.47
C ASN A 118 2.76 -19.09 0.66
N LYS A 119 3.93 -19.59 0.24
CA LYS A 119 4.90 -18.85 -0.58
C LYS A 119 4.52 -18.96 -2.06
N THR A 120 3.41 -18.36 -2.45
CA THR A 120 3.05 -18.22 -3.87
C THR A 120 3.77 -17.01 -4.44
N ARG A 121 4.71 -17.23 -5.37
CA ARG A 121 5.22 -16.17 -6.26
C ARG A 121 4.32 -16.10 -7.48
N PHE A 122 3.70 -14.96 -7.72
CA PHE A 122 3.16 -14.67 -9.04
C PHE A 122 4.35 -14.43 -9.96
N THR A 123 4.77 -15.45 -10.70
CA THR A 123 5.59 -15.25 -11.89
C THR A 123 4.65 -14.75 -12.96
N GLY A 124 4.74 -13.46 -13.27
CA GLY A 124 4.13 -12.88 -14.48
C GLY A 124 4.76 -13.48 -15.73
#